data_AF-A0A4R4WD03-F1
#
_entry.id   AF-A0A4R4WD03-F1
#
_cell.length_a   1.000
_cell.length_b   1.000
_cell.length_c   1.000
_cell.angle_alpha   90.00
_cell.angle_beta   90.00
_cell.angle_gamma   90.00
#
_symmetry.space_group_name_H-M   'P 1'
#
loop_
_entity.id
_entity.type
_entity.pdbx_description
1 polymer ?
#
loop_
_entity_poly.entity_id
_entity_poly.type
_entity_poly.pdbx_seq_one_letter_code
_entity_poly.pdbx_strand_id
1 'polypeptide(L)'
;MFIVVALQFLTALTYLIVPLVGHRYGTAAQQAAETEIRRQGHAPALLVKHGLDFTASTAGVVVSVLIAAGLAALAVLNLGDQPLFTWILQPILLIAGGFVTTTQVFVDRYVESALRKSDTTTIDTKALMGAAKEIFPGWFRPLVMTRFLLTTAGSLAILVSLAVS
;
A
#
# COMPACT_ATOMS: atom_id res chain seq x y z
N MET A 1 6.54 26.72 1.49
CA MET A 1 6.17 25.95 2.71
C MET A 1 4.77 25.34 2.68
N PHE A 2 3.71 26.09 2.36
CA PHE A 2 2.32 25.57 2.35
C PHE A 2 2.12 24.31 1.49
N ILE A 3 2.78 24.25 0.32
CA ILE A 3 2.72 23.09 -0.59
C ILE A 3 3.31 21.83 0.07
N VAL A 4 4.41 21.95 0.83
CA VAL A 4 5.04 20.83 1.53
C VAL A 4 4.09 20.25 2.59
N VAL A 5 3.50 21.13 3.40
CA VAL A 5 2.53 20.76 4.44
C VAL A 5 1.31 20.06 3.82
N ALA A 6 0.76 20.61 2.73
CA ALA A 6 -0.37 20.02 2.03
C ALA A 6 -0.05 18.62 1.47
N LEU A 7 1.13 18.45 0.85
CA LEU A 7 1.57 17.15 0.34
C LEU A 7 1.77 16.13 1.46
N GLN A 8 2.33 16.53 2.61
CA GLN A 8 2.55 15.65 3.75
C GLN A 8 1.22 15.16 4.35
N PHE A 9 0.25 16.05 4.56
CA PHE A 9 -1.08 15.66 5.04
C PHE A 9 -1.85 14.81 4.03
N LEU A 10 -1.80 15.17 2.74
CA LEU A 10 -2.46 14.37 1.71
C LEU A 10 -1.87 12.96 1.66
N THR A 11 -0.54 12.84 1.73
CA THR A 11 0.14 11.54 1.80
C THR A 11 -0.29 10.78 3.05
N ALA A 12 -0.26 11.42 4.23
CA ALA A 12 -0.67 10.80 5.50
C ALA A 12 -2.11 10.25 5.43
N LEU A 13 -3.04 11.01 4.85
CA LEU A 13 -4.42 10.60 4.68
C LEU A 13 -4.53 9.31 3.84
N THR A 14 -3.76 9.20 2.75
CA THR A 14 -3.78 7.96 1.95
C THR A 14 -3.23 6.75 2.72
N TYR A 15 -2.27 6.93 3.64
CA TYR A 15 -1.78 5.87 4.52
C TYR A 15 -2.80 5.43 5.58
N LEU A 16 -3.83 6.23 5.85
CA LEU A 16 -4.94 5.85 6.73
C LEU A 16 -6.09 5.20 5.96
N ILE A 17 -6.45 5.75 4.79
CA ILE A 17 -7.60 5.25 4.01
C ILE A 17 -7.31 3.85 3.46
N VAL A 18 -6.12 3.60 2.91
CA VAL A 18 -5.79 2.30 2.29
C VAL A 18 -5.93 1.12 3.26
N PRO A 19 -5.33 1.11 4.47
CA PRO A 19 -5.51 0.03 5.42
C PRO A 19 -6.93 -0.06 5.96
N LEU A 20 -7.67 1.06 6.07
CA LEU A 20 -9.08 1.03 6.48
C LEU A 20 -9.95 0.27 5.46
N VAL A 21 -9.75 0.54 4.17
CA VAL A 21 -10.42 -0.20 3.08
C VAL A 21 -9.97 -1.67 3.09
N GLY A 22 -8.67 -1.93 3.24
CA GLY A 22 -8.14 -3.29 3.37
C GLY A 22 -8.77 -4.06 4.54
N HIS A 23 -8.95 -3.42 5.69
CA HIS A 23 -9.60 -4.01 6.86
C HIS A 23 -11.09 -4.27 6.61
N ARG A 24 -11.79 -3.32 5.96
CA ARG A 24 -13.23 -3.40 5.72
C ARG A 24 -13.63 -4.45 4.66
N TYR A 25 -12.81 -4.62 3.64
CA TYR A 25 -13.11 -5.46 2.46
C TYR A 25 -12.23 -6.71 2.37
N GLY A 26 -11.11 -6.79 3.10
CA GLY A 26 -10.12 -7.87 3.00
C GLY A 26 -10.69 -9.25 3.30
N THR A 27 -11.56 -9.40 4.29
CA THR A 27 -12.21 -10.69 4.60
C THR A 27 -13.11 -11.17 3.45
N ALA A 28 -13.89 -10.26 2.85
CA ALA A 28 -14.74 -10.61 1.72
C ALA A 28 -13.90 -10.91 0.46
N ALA A 29 -12.81 -10.18 0.25
CA ALA A 29 -11.85 -10.45 -0.83
C ALA A 29 -11.17 -11.82 -0.68
N GLN A 30 -10.80 -12.18 0.55
CA GLN A 30 -10.26 -13.50 0.89
C GLN A 30 -11.28 -14.61 0.57
N GLN A 31 -12.53 -14.44 0.98
CA GLN A 31 -13.59 -15.42 0.69
C GLN A 31 -13.87 -15.57 -0.81
N ALA A 32 -13.81 -14.47 -1.58
CA ALA A 32 -13.93 -14.51 -3.03
C ALA A 32 -12.77 -15.28 -3.68
N ALA A 33 -11.54 -15.03 -3.23
CA ALA A 33 -10.36 -15.77 -3.69
C ALA A 33 -10.44 -17.27 -3.34
N GLU A 34 -10.90 -17.61 -2.14
CA GLU A 34 -11.09 -19.00 -1.70
C GLU A 34 -12.24 -19.71 -2.44
N THR A 35 -13.23 -18.97 -2.92
CA THR A 35 -14.29 -19.50 -3.77
C THR A 35 -13.76 -19.79 -5.18
N GLU A 36 -12.98 -18.86 -5.73
CA GLU A 36 -12.39 -19.00 -7.05
C GLU A 36 -11.34 -20.12 -7.09
N ILE A 37 -10.49 -20.25 -6.08
CA ILE A 37 -9.49 -21.33 -6.02
C ILE A 37 -10.14 -22.71 -5.93
N ARG A 38 -11.29 -22.82 -5.23
CA ARG A 38 -12.12 -24.05 -5.21
C ARG A 38 -12.76 -24.33 -6.56
N ARG A 39 -13.23 -23.29 -7.26
CA ARG A 39 -13.75 -23.42 -8.64
C ARG A 39 -12.69 -23.96 -9.60
N GLN A 40 -11.43 -23.59 -9.38
CA GLN A 40 -10.28 -24.10 -10.13
C GLN A 40 -9.82 -25.50 -9.67
N GLY A 41 -10.52 -26.14 -8.71
CA GLY A 41 -10.22 -27.51 -8.25
C GLY A 41 -9.11 -27.61 -7.19
N HIS A 42 -8.71 -26.48 -6.61
CA HIS A 42 -7.62 -26.43 -5.63
C HIS A 42 -8.12 -26.14 -4.21
N ALA A 43 -7.34 -26.57 -3.21
CA ALA A 43 -7.67 -26.35 -1.81
C ALA A 43 -7.37 -24.89 -1.37
N PRO A 44 -8.26 -24.22 -0.62
CA PRO A 44 -8.01 -22.87 -0.08
C PRO A 44 -6.72 -22.71 0.72
N ALA A 45 -6.30 -23.76 1.46
CA ALA A 45 -5.06 -23.78 2.23
C ALA A 45 -3.80 -23.51 1.38
N LEU A 46 -3.90 -23.73 0.06
CA LEU A 46 -2.83 -23.42 -0.88
C LEU A 46 -2.53 -21.91 -0.96
N LEU A 47 -3.55 -21.05 -0.79
CA LEU A 47 -3.37 -19.59 -0.79
C LEU A 47 -2.49 -19.18 0.39
N VAL A 48 -2.84 -19.63 1.59
CA VAL A 48 -2.07 -19.36 2.82
C VAL A 48 -0.65 -19.93 2.73
N LYS A 49 -0.49 -21.13 2.17
CA LYS A 49 0.83 -21.76 1.97
C LYS A 49 1.76 -20.93 1.08
N HIS A 50 1.21 -20.17 0.14
CA HIS A 50 1.96 -19.28 -0.75
C HIS A 50 1.98 -17.82 -0.27
N GLY A 51 1.54 -17.55 0.96
CA GLY A 51 1.52 -16.21 1.55
C GLY A 51 0.46 -15.28 0.95
N LEU A 52 -0.57 -15.84 0.30
CA LEU A 52 -1.70 -15.09 -0.23
C LEU A 52 -2.76 -14.96 0.86
N ASP A 53 -2.61 -13.88 1.63
CA ASP A 53 -3.58 -13.43 2.61
C ASP A 53 -4.07 -12.03 2.21
N PHE A 54 -5.34 -11.94 1.83
CA PHE A 54 -6.00 -10.69 1.47
C PHE A 54 -6.54 -9.94 2.69
N THR A 55 -6.47 -10.54 3.89
CA THR A 55 -6.80 -9.83 5.12
C THR A 55 -5.69 -8.83 5.44
N ALA A 56 -6.08 -7.67 5.97
CA ALA A 56 -5.12 -6.65 6.34
C ALA A 56 -4.21 -7.17 7.47
N SER A 57 -2.95 -7.46 7.14
CA SER A 57 -1.95 -7.82 8.15
C SER A 57 -1.88 -6.73 9.20
N THR A 58 -2.02 -7.10 10.47
CA THR A 58 -1.94 -6.17 11.61
C THR A 58 -0.62 -5.39 11.58
N ALA A 59 0.48 -6.04 11.21
CA ALA A 59 1.78 -5.39 11.03
C ALA A 59 1.75 -4.33 9.92
N GLY A 60 1.11 -4.62 8.79
CA GLY A 60 0.96 -3.67 7.67
C GLY A 60 0.11 -2.45 8.03
N VAL A 61 -0.94 -2.64 8.84
CA VAL A 61 -1.76 -1.54 9.38
C VAL A 61 -0.93 -0.67 10.33
N VAL A 62 -0.21 -1.27 11.28
CA VAL A 62 0.64 -0.54 12.23
C VAL A 62 1.70 0.28 11.51
N VAL A 63 2.41 -0.30 10.54
CA VAL A 63 3.40 0.42 9.73
C VAL A 63 2.77 1.61 8.99
N SER A 64 1.59 1.42 8.40
CA SER A 64 0.90 2.49 7.69
C SER A 64 0.49 3.64 8.62
N VAL A 65 0.00 3.31 9.83
CA VAL A 65 -0.36 4.30 10.86
C VAL A 65 0.88 5.06 11.35
N LEU A 66 2.00 4.38 11.58
CA LEU A 66 3.26 5.02 11.98
C LEU A 66 3.77 6.00 10.91
N ILE A 67 3.72 5.61 9.63
CA ILE A 67 4.10 6.49 8.52
C ILE A 67 3.17 7.70 8.46
N ALA A 68 1.85 7.50 8.58
CA ALA A 68 0.88 8.60 8.61
C ALA A 68 1.14 9.58 9.77
N ALA A 69 1.40 9.05 10.97
CA ALA A 69 1.72 9.85 12.15
C ALA A 69 3.03 10.64 11.97
N GLY A 70 4.07 10.01 11.41
CA GLY A 70 5.34 10.68 11.09
C GLY A 70 5.17 11.82 10.09
N LEU A 71 4.41 11.60 9.01
CA LEU A 71 4.11 12.63 8.01
C LEU A 71 3.30 13.79 8.61
N ALA A 72 2.30 13.49 9.46
CA ALA A 72 1.52 14.52 10.14
C ALA A 72 2.38 15.34 11.12
N ALA A 73 3.26 14.68 11.88
CA ALA A 73 4.20 15.36 12.78
C ALA A 73 5.14 16.30 12.01
N LEU A 74 5.69 15.86 10.87
CA LEU A 74 6.52 16.71 10.01
C LEU A 74 5.74 17.91 9.46
N ALA A 75 4.49 17.69 9.06
CA ALA A 75 3.64 18.77 8.56
C ALA A 75 3.44 19.86 9.63
N VAL A 76 3.21 19.48 10.89
CA VAL A 76 3.11 20.40 12.02
C VAL A 76 4.43 21.10 12.32
N LEU A 77 5.57 20.38 12.29
CA LEU A 77 6.89 20.98 12.50
C LEU A 77 7.27 21.98 11.41
N ASN A 78 6.89 21.70 10.17
CA ASN A 78 7.10 22.62 9.04
C ASN A 78 6.19 23.86 9.11
N LEU A 79 5.05 23.80 9.81
CA LEU A 79 4.26 25.02 10.10
C LEU A 79 4.96 25.93 11.12
N GLY A 80 5.83 25.37 11.96
CA GLY A 80 6.61 26.11 12.96
C GLY A 80 8.05 26.45 12.51
N ASP A 81 8.33 26.46 11.21
CA ASP A 81 9.64 26.79 10.63
C ASP A 81 10.81 25.90 11.14
N GLN A 82 10.57 24.61 11.41
CA GLN A 82 11.61 23.65 11.81
C GLN A 82 11.95 22.61 10.72
N PRO A 83 12.63 23.02 9.61
CA PRO A 83 12.87 22.14 8.45
C PRO A 83 13.89 21.03 8.70
N LEU A 84 14.72 21.14 9.74
CA LEU A 84 15.79 20.17 10.05
C LEU A 84 15.28 18.74 10.22
N PHE A 85 14.12 18.56 10.86
CA PHE A 85 13.54 17.23 11.06
C PHE A 85 13.01 16.63 9.76
N THR A 86 12.54 17.47 8.83
CA THR A 86 12.06 17.03 7.51
C THR A 86 13.21 16.47 6.67
N TRP A 87 14.41 17.02 6.77
CA TRP A 87 15.59 16.51 6.05
C TRP A 87 16.00 15.09 6.46
N ILE A 88 15.75 14.70 7.71
CA ILE A 88 16.11 13.37 8.22
C ILE A 88 14.95 12.39 8.03
N LEU A 89 13.74 12.80 8.39
CA LEU A 89 12.61 11.89 8.48
C LEU A 89 11.92 11.69 7.13
N GLN A 90 11.90 12.69 6.23
CA GLN A 90 11.28 12.55 4.91
C GLN A 90 11.97 11.49 4.04
N PRO A 91 13.31 11.39 3.96
CA PRO A 91 13.97 10.30 3.24
C PRO A 91 13.66 8.92 3.81
N ILE A 92 13.59 8.78 5.13
CA ILE A 92 13.22 7.51 5.79
C ILE A 92 11.80 7.11 5.39
N LEU A 93 10.86 8.06 5.45
CA LEU A 93 9.46 7.83 5.07
C LEU A 93 9.31 7.54 3.57
N LEU A 94 10.13 8.16 2.71
CA LEU A 94 10.21 7.85 1.29
C LEU A 94 10.68 6.41 1.05
N ILE A 95 11.74 5.96 1.72
CA ILE A 95 12.26 4.60 1.54
C ILE A 95 11.27 3.56 2.09
N ALA A 96 10.84 3.72 3.34
CA ALA A 96 9.92 2.80 3.99
C ALA A 96 8.56 2.78 3.28
N GLY A 97 7.97 3.95 3.05
CA GLY A 97 6.72 4.09 2.33
C GLY A 97 6.81 3.65 0.88
N GLY A 98 7.91 3.96 0.19
CA GLY A 98 8.16 3.55 -1.18
C GLY A 98 8.19 2.03 -1.31
N PHE A 99 8.87 1.33 -0.41
CA PHE A 99 8.88 -0.12 -0.36
C PHE A 99 7.48 -0.71 -0.11
N VAL A 100 6.77 -0.18 0.89
CA VAL A 100 5.40 -0.61 1.26
C VAL A 100 4.40 -0.37 0.13
N THR A 101 4.50 0.74 -0.58
CA THR A 101 3.58 1.08 -1.67
C THR A 101 3.90 0.34 -2.96
N THR A 102 5.19 0.09 -3.24
CA THR A 102 5.63 -0.71 -4.39
C THR A 102 5.08 -2.13 -4.32
N THR A 103 5.22 -2.80 -3.17
CA THR A 103 4.70 -4.17 -2.98
C THR A 103 3.18 -4.24 -3.20
N GLN A 104 2.44 -3.20 -2.83
CA GLN A 104 0.98 -3.13 -3.03
C GLN A 104 0.58 -2.83 -4.48
N VAL A 105 1.32 -1.96 -5.17
CA VAL A 105 1.07 -1.64 -6.59
C VAL A 105 1.33 -2.85 -7.48
N PHE A 106 2.37 -3.62 -7.18
CA PHE A 106 2.79 -4.77 -7.98
C PHE A 106 2.33 -6.11 -7.42
N VAL A 107 1.30 -6.11 -6.55
CA VAL A 107 0.80 -7.32 -5.88
C VAL A 107 0.54 -8.45 -6.88
N ASP A 108 -0.10 -8.15 -8.03
CA ASP A 108 -0.37 -9.14 -9.08
C ASP A 108 0.89 -9.88 -9.54
N ARG A 109 1.98 -9.15 -9.78
CA ARG A 109 3.25 -9.71 -10.25
C ARG A 109 3.93 -10.54 -9.16
N TYR A 110 3.82 -10.12 -7.90
CA TYR A 110 4.34 -10.87 -6.77
C TYR A 110 3.57 -12.18 -6.59
N VAL A 111 2.24 -12.15 -6.67
CA VAL A 111 1.38 -13.34 -6.59
C VAL A 111 1.66 -14.28 -7.76
N GLU A 112 1.70 -13.76 -8.99
CA GLU A 112 2.04 -14.53 -10.19
C GLU A 112 3.41 -15.19 -10.06
N SER A 113 4.42 -14.45 -9.58
CA SER A 113 5.77 -14.99 -9.36
C SER A 113 5.80 -16.07 -8.28
N ALA A 114 5.06 -15.88 -7.17
CA ALA A 114 4.99 -16.84 -6.08
C ALA A 114 4.34 -18.16 -6.52
N LEU A 115 3.23 -18.08 -7.26
CA LEU A 115 2.48 -19.24 -7.77
C LEU A 115 3.17 -19.94 -8.94
N ARG A 116 3.95 -19.22 -9.76
CA ARG A 116 4.72 -19.80 -10.86
C ARG A 116 5.97 -20.55 -10.39
N LYS A 117 6.51 -20.21 -9.21
CA LYS A 117 7.63 -20.93 -8.59
C LYS A 117 7.22 -22.25 -7.94
N SER A 118 5.93 -22.50 -7.80
CA SER A 118 5.34 -23.71 -7.24
C SER A 118 4.80 -24.58 -8.39
N ASP A 119 4.67 -25.89 -8.19
CA ASP A 119 4.11 -26.87 -9.16
C ASP A 119 2.61 -26.62 -9.51
N THR A 120 2.12 -25.40 -9.26
CA THR A 120 0.77 -24.91 -9.42
C THR A 120 0.61 -24.07 -10.68
N THR A 121 1.31 -24.45 -11.76
CA THR A 121 1.26 -23.78 -13.07
C THR A 121 -0.13 -23.81 -13.72
N THR A 122 -1.07 -24.56 -13.15
CA THR A 122 -2.47 -24.68 -13.58
C THR A 122 -3.41 -23.63 -12.97
N ILE A 123 -2.97 -22.85 -11.98
CA ILE A 123 -3.82 -21.85 -11.34
C ILE A 123 -3.93 -20.61 -12.23
N ASP A 124 -5.15 -20.24 -12.58
CA ASP A 124 -5.42 -18.96 -13.24
C ASP A 124 -5.34 -17.84 -12.20
N THR A 125 -4.13 -17.30 -12.07
CA THR A 125 -3.82 -16.20 -11.16
C THR A 125 -4.61 -14.94 -11.51
N LYS A 126 -4.91 -14.72 -12.80
CA LYS A 126 -5.65 -13.54 -13.25
C LYS A 126 -7.11 -13.63 -12.82
N ALA A 127 -7.74 -14.79 -12.98
CA ALA A 127 -9.10 -15.03 -12.50
C ALA A 127 -9.17 -14.93 -10.96
N LEU A 128 -8.21 -15.53 -10.25
CA LEU A 128 -8.12 -15.46 -8.79
C LEU A 128 -8.01 -14.02 -8.27
N MET A 129 -7.06 -13.26 -8.80
CA MET A 129 -6.88 -11.85 -8.44
C MET A 129 -8.07 -10.98 -8.89
N GLY A 130 -8.72 -11.34 -10.01
CA GLY A 130 -9.94 -10.68 -10.48
C GLY A 130 -11.07 -10.80 -9.47
N ALA A 131 -11.37 -12.03 -9.03
CA ALA A 131 -12.41 -12.31 -8.04
C ALA A 131 -12.17 -11.56 -6.71
N ALA A 132 -10.93 -11.51 -6.23
CA ALA A 132 -10.59 -10.75 -5.02
C ALA A 132 -10.76 -9.24 -5.21
N LYS A 133 -10.38 -8.70 -6.38
CA LYS A 133 -10.44 -7.25 -6.67
C LYS A 133 -11.84 -6.73 -6.89
N GLU A 134 -12.76 -7.54 -7.40
CA GLU A 134 -14.16 -7.14 -7.61
C GLU A 134 -14.86 -6.75 -6.30
N ILE A 135 -14.37 -7.24 -5.16
CA ILE A 135 -14.87 -6.86 -3.84
C ILE A 135 -14.47 -5.43 -3.46
N PHE A 136 -13.35 -4.93 -3.98
CA PHE A 136 -12.87 -3.59 -3.66
C PHE A 136 -13.61 -2.53 -4.46
N PRO A 137 -13.81 -1.32 -3.89
CA PRO A 137 -14.38 -0.20 -4.63
C PRO A 137 -13.51 0.16 -5.85
N GLY A 138 -14.13 0.55 -6.97
CA GLY A 138 -13.41 0.89 -8.20
C GLY A 138 -12.40 2.04 -8.05
N TRP A 139 -12.59 2.91 -7.06
CA TRP A 139 -11.66 4.01 -6.73
C TRP A 139 -10.46 3.58 -5.87
N PHE A 140 -10.46 2.36 -5.31
CA PHE A 140 -9.38 1.89 -4.44
C PHE A 140 -8.06 1.74 -5.18
N ARG A 141 -8.09 1.17 -6.40
CA ARG A 141 -6.88 0.99 -7.21
C ARG A 141 -6.26 2.33 -7.63
N PRO A 142 -7.02 3.32 -8.13
CA PRO A 142 -6.53 4.69 -8.29
C PRO A 142 -5.91 5.25 -7.00
N LEU A 143 -6.56 5.10 -5.86
CA LEU A 143 -6.05 5.60 -4.57
C LEU A 143 -4.69 4.99 -4.18
N VAL A 144 -4.50 3.69 -4.38
CA VAL A 144 -3.21 3.01 -4.12
C VAL A 144 -2.11 3.57 -5.02
N MET A 145 -2.40 3.84 -6.29
CA MET A 145 -1.47 4.46 -7.24
C MET A 145 -1.16 5.91 -6.85
N THR A 146 -2.17 6.68 -6.45
CA THR A 146 -1.99 8.05 -5.94
C THR A 146 -1.09 8.06 -4.72
N ARG A 147 -1.29 7.15 -3.77
CA ARG A 147 -0.41 7.02 -2.60
C ARG A 147 1.03 6.69 -3.01
N PHE A 148 1.23 5.78 -3.96
CA PHE A 148 2.56 5.46 -4.47
C PHE A 148 3.23 6.71 -5.08
N LEU A 149 2.50 7.44 -5.93
CA LEU A 149 3.01 8.66 -6.57
C LEU A 149 3.32 9.75 -5.54
N LEU A 150 2.44 9.98 -4.57
CA LEU A 150 2.65 10.93 -3.48
C LEU A 150 3.84 10.54 -2.60
N THR A 151 3.96 9.27 -2.26
CA THR A 151 5.08 8.78 -1.45
C THR A 151 6.40 8.93 -2.18
N THR A 152 6.44 8.67 -3.49
CA THR A 152 7.66 8.73 -4.30
C THR A 152 7.93 10.13 -4.84
N ALA A 153 7.22 10.52 -5.90
CA ALA A 153 7.37 11.82 -6.53
C ALA A 153 7.01 12.98 -5.60
N GLY A 154 6.01 12.82 -4.73
CA GLY A 154 5.65 13.85 -3.75
C GLY A 154 6.75 14.08 -2.71
N SER A 155 7.36 13.01 -2.16
CA SER A 155 8.52 13.16 -1.26
C SER A 155 9.74 13.75 -1.96
N LEU A 156 10.01 13.37 -3.22
CA LEU A 156 11.07 14.00 -4.01
C LEU A 156 10.80 15.49 -4.23
N ALA A 157 9.56 15.86 -4.56
CA ALA A 157 9.16 17.25 -4.73
C ALA A 157 9.32 18.04 -3.42
N ILE A 158 9.01 17.44 -2.26
CA ILE A 158 9.24 18.04 -0.94
C ILE A 158 10.74 18.30 -0.72
N LEU A 159 11.60 17.31 -0.98
CA LEU A 159 13.05 17.45 -0.80
C LEU A 159 13.65 18.50 -1.73
N VAL A 160 13.26 18.51 -3.01
CA VAL A 160 13.70 19.53 -3.98
C VAL A 160 13.20 20.91 -3.57
N SER A 161 11.95 21.03 -3.13
CA SER A 161 11.41 22.31 -2.66
C SER A 161 12.21 22.83 -1.47
N LEU A 162 12.53 21.98 -0.50
CA LEU A 162 13.36 22.32 0.66
C LEU A 162 14.80 22.70 0.29
N ALA A 163 15.36 22.14 -0.78
CA ALA A 163 16.70 22.47 -1.24
C ALA A 163 16.80 23.83 -1.94
N VAL A 164 15.68 24.32 -2.51
CA VAL A 164 15.61 25.58 -3.26
C VAL A 164 14.93 26.70 -2.44
N SER A 165 14.36 26.37 -1.29
CA SER A 165 13.78 27.33 -0.32
C SER A 165 14.85 27.86 0.62
#